data_AF-A0A4Y2BJ10-F1
#
_entry.id   AF-A0A4Y2BJ10-F1
#
_cell.length_a   1.000
_cell.length_b   1.000
_cell.length_c   1.000
_cell.angle_alpha   90.00
_cell.angle_beta   90.00
_cell.angle_gamma   90.00
#
_symmetry.space_group_name_H-M   'P 1'
#
loop_
_entity.id
_entity.type
_entity.pdbx_description
1 polymer ?
#
loop_
_entity_poly.entity_id
_entity_poly.type
_entity_poly.pdbx_seq_one_letter_code
_entity_poly.pdbx_strand_id
1 'polypeptide(L)'
;MELEITPQDPIILDIGSCGLHTIHYGFKHAIKATEWKVVDFLRAIHYIFKDVPSHQADFTRLTGCEKFPKEFCAIQWIENVDVAERALKIFSAVAEFVKAAKKEKKKLC
;
A
#
# COMPACT_ATOMS: atom_id res chain seq x y z
N MET A 1 36.87 -25.92 0.88
CA MET A 1 37.65 -25.33 -0.22
C MET A 1 37.80 -23.87 0.13
N GLU A 2 38.91 -23.52 0.77
CA GLU A 2 39.23 -22.12 1.07
C GLU A 2 39.81 -21.52 -0.22
N LEU A 3 39.24 -20.40 -0.68
CA LEU A 3 39.73 -19.69 -1.85
C LEU A 3 40.91 -18.84 -1.40
N GLU A 4 42.10 -19.09 -1.95
CA GLU A 4 43.26 -18.23 -1.74
C GLU A 4 43.01 -16.87 -2.41
N ILE A 5 42.92 -15.82 -1.61
CA ILE A 5 42.73 -14.44 -2.09
C ILE A 5 44.12 -13.87 -2.41
N THR A 6 44.35 -13.54 -3.67
CA THR A 6 45.57 -12.90 -4.16
C THR A 6 45.49 -11.38 -4.06
N PRO A 7 46.62 -10.64 -4.00
CA PRO A 7 46.63 -9.19 -3.87
C PRO A 7 45.98 -8.43 -5.04
N GLN A 8 45.70 -9.12 -6.15
CA GLN A 8 45.08 -8.58 -7.36
C GLN A 8 43.56 -8.83 -7.38
N ASP A 9 43.06 -9.64 -6.44
CA ASP A 9 41.64 -9.97 -6.39
C ASP A 9 40.82 -8.79 -5.85
N PRO A 10 39.62 -8.56 -6.41
CA PRO A 10 38.71 -7.55 -5.90
C PRO A 10 38.30 -7.92 -4.46
N ILE A 11 38.51 -6.98 -3.54
CA ILE A 11 38.07 -7.13 -2.15
C ILE A 11 36.54 -7.10 -2.14
N ILE A 12 35.92 -8.21 -1.73
CA ILE A 12 34.47 -8.25 -1.49
C ILE A 12 34.20 -7.44 -0.22
N LEU A 13 33.58 -6.27 -0.40
CA LEU A 13 33.09 -5.48 0.71
C LEU A 13 31.75 -6.06 1.17
N ASP A 14 31.75 -6.70 2.34
CA ASP A 14 30.50 -7.05 3.02
C ASP A 14 29.92 -5.78 3.67
N ILE A 15 28.85 -5.27 3.08
CA ILE A 15 28.12 -4.10 3.59
C ILE A 15 27.14 -4.52 4.72
N GLY A 16 26.97 -5.82 4.94
CA GLY A 16 26.01 -6.38 5.88
C GLY A 16 24.56 -6.08 5.49
N SER A 17 23.62 -6.50 6.35
CA SER A 17 22.21 -6.11 6.25
C SER A 17 21.93 -4.91 7.14
N CYS A 18 21.37 -3.82 6.60
CA CYS A 18 20.83 -2.76 7.44
C CYS A 18 19.45 -3.18 8.00
N GLY A 19 19.11 -2.73 9.22
CA GLY A 19 17.84 -3.08 9.86
C GLY A 19 16.61 -2.69 9.02
N LEU A 20 16.73 -1.62 8.24
CA LEU A 20 15.70 -1.19 7.29
C LEU A 20 15.43 -2.26 6.22
N HIS A 21 16.47 -2.85 5.64
CA HIS A 21 16.33 -3.94 4.68
C HIS A 21 15.70 -5.18 5.33
N THR A 22 16.10 -5.53 6.55
CA THR A 22 15.51 -6.67 7.28
C THR A 22 14.01 -6.50 7.48
N ILE A 23 13.57 -5.31 7.93
CA ILE A 23 12.14 -5.02 8.14
C ILE A 23 11.39 -5.01 6.80
N HIS A 24 11.95 -4.37 5.77
CA HIS A 24 11.34 -4.33 4.44
C HIS A 24 11.12 -5.73 3.86
N TYR A 25 12.14 -6.59 3.92
CA TYR A 25 12.03 -7.98 3.50
C TYR A 25 11.03 -8.77 4.36
N GLY A 26 10.96 -8.49 5.66
CA GLY A 26 9.94 -9.04 6.55
C GLY A 26 8.52 -8.76 6.06
N PHE A 27 8.18 -7.49 5.78
CA PHE A 27 6.87 -7.12 5.23
C PHE A 27 6.61 -7.76 3.87
N LYS A 28 7.58 -7.71 2.96
CA LYS A 28 7.48 -8.34 1.63
C LYS A 28 7.17 -9.83 1.74
N HIS A 29 7.85 -10.54 2.63
CA HIS A 29 7.65 -11.97 2.84
C HIS A 29 6.30 -12.24 3.51
N ALA A 30 5.93 -11.48 4.53
CA ALA A 30 4.66 -11.63 5.22
C ALA A 30 3.47 -11.46 4.27
N ILE A 31 3.48 -10.41 3.44
CA ILE A 31 2.42 -10.16 2.45
C ILE A 31 2.33 -11.29 1.41
N LYS A 32 3.48 -11.81 0.97
CA LYS A 32 3.51 -12.95 0.05
C LYS A 32 2.96 -14.22 0.71
N ALA A 33 3.35 -14.49 1.95
CA ALA A 33 2.95 -15.69 2.69
C ALA A 33 1.46 -15.68 3.07
N THR A 34 0.90 -14.51 3.37
CA THR A 34 -0.53 -14.38 3.71
C THR A 34 -1.43 -14.29 2.49
N GLU A 35 -0.86 -14.11 1.30
CA GLU A 35 -1.57 -13.81 0.05
C GLU A 35 -2.48 -12.58 0.12
N TRP A 36 -2.28 -11.72 1.13
CA TRP A 36 -3.13 -10.57 1.33
C TRP A 36 -2.93 -9.54 0.22
N LYS A 37 -4.04 -9.07 -0.36
CA LYS A 37 -4.06 -8.03 -1.40
C LYS A 37 -3.93 -6.61 -0.84
N VAL A 38 -3.08 -6.41 0.18
CA VAL A 38 -2.93 -5.10 0.85
C VAL A 38 -2.41 -4.03 -0.10
N VAL A 39 -1.39 -4.35 -0.91
CA VAL A 39 -0.84 -3.42 -1.92
C VAL A 39 -1.91 -2.99 -2.90
N ASP A 40 -2.65 -3.96 -3.45
CA ASP A 40 -3.69 -3.69 -4.43
C ASP A 40 -4.84 -2.88 -3.82
N PHE A 41 -5.22 -3.21 -2.58
CA PHE A 41 -6.24 -2.47 -1.84
C PHE A 41 -5.84 -1.01 -1.62
N LEU A 42 -4.68 -0.75 -1.03
CA LEU A 42 -4.22 0.61 -0.72
C LEU A 42 -4.04 1.45 -2.00
N ARG A 43 -3.53 0.84 -3.06
CA ARG A 43 -3.41 1.47 -4.37
C ARG A 43 -4.77 1.77 -4.99
N ALA A 44 -5.70 0.82 -4.96
CA ALA A 44 -7.02 0.97 -5.56
C ALA A 44 -7.82 2.10 -4.88
N ILE A 45 -7.84 2.13 -3.54
CA ILE A 45 -8.57 3.20 -2.82
C ILE A 45 -7.98 4.57 -3.15
N HIS A 46 -6.66 4.71 -3.25
CA HIS A 46 -6.04 5.98 -3.63
C HIS A 46 -6.50 6.43 -5.02
N TYR A 47 -6.37 5.58 -6.04
CA TYR A 47 -6.70 5.94 -7.42
C TYR A 47 -8.20 6.11 -7.70
N ILE A 48 -9.09 5.56 -6.87
CA ILE A 48 -10.53 5.85 -6.99
C ILE A 48 -10.82 7.33 -6.72
N PHE A 49 -10.07 7.97 -5.82
CA PHE A 49 -10.29 9.38 -5.46
C PHE A 49 -9.25 10.33 -6.04
N LYS A 50 -8.05 9.85 -6.39
CA LYS A 50 -6.97 10.65 -6.99
C LYS A 50 -7.45 11.25 -8.31
N ASP A 51 -7.40 12.57 -8.42
CA ASP A 51 -7.74 13.33 -9.62
C ASP A 51 -9.19 13.13 -10.13
N VAL A 52 -10.10 12.62 -9.27
CA VAL A 52 -11.53 12.45 -9.60
C VAL A 52 -12.41 13.23 -8.59
N PRO A 53 -12.63 14.54 -8.81
CA PRO A 53 -13.39 15.37 -7.88
C PRO A 53 -14.84 14.90 -7.68
N SER A 54 -15.46 14.31 -8.69
CA SER A 54 -16.81 13.75 -8.59
C SER A 54 -16.89 12.61 -7.58
N HIS A 55 -15.92 11.69 -7.58
CA HIS A 55 -15.85 10.61 -6.60
C HIS A 55 -15.59 11.15 -5.19
N GLN A 56 -14.77 12.18 -5.03
CA GLN A 56 -14.53 12.81 -3.73
C GLN A 56 -15.81 13.47 -3.20
N ALA A 57 -16.50 14.23 -4.03
CA ALA A 57 -17.76 14.88 -3.66
C ALA A 57 -18.84 13.86 -3.28
N ASP A 58 -19.00 12.79 -4.08
CA ASP A 58 -19.96 11.72 -3.77
C ASP A 58 -19.57 10.95 -2.51
N PHE A 59 -18.27 10.68 -2.30
CA PHE A 59 -17.79 10.03 -1.09
C PHE A 59 -18.16 10.82 0.15
N THR A 60 -17.86 12.12 0.19
CA THR A 60 -18.21 12.99 1.32
C THR A 60 -19.71 13.12 1.48
N ARG A 61 -20.47 13.29 0.39
CA ARG A 61 -21.94 13.37 0.43
C ARG A 61 -22.60 12.10 0.97
N LEU A 62 -22.11 10.92 0.57
CA LEU A 62 -22.71 9.63 0.91
C LEU A 62 -22.32 9.12 2.30
N THR A 63 -21.11 9.45 2.76
CA THR A 63 -20.53 8.87 3.98
C THR A 63 -20.33 9.89 5.11
N GLY A 64 -20.42 11.19 4.80
CA GLY A 64 -20.02 12.27 5.72
C GLY A 64 -18.51 12.33 5.99
N CYS A 65 -17.69 11.51 5.31
CA CYS A 65 -16.25 11.47 5.53
C CYS A 65 -15.51 12.47 4.66
N GLU A 66 -14.73 13.34 5.30
CA GLU A 66 -13.84 14.32 4.63
C GLU A 66 -12.38 13.84 4.58
N LYS A 67 -12.11 12.61 5.06
CA LYS A 67 -10.78 12.01 5.07
C LYS A 67 -10.61 11.11 3.86
N PHE A 68 -9.63 11.41 3.02
CA PHE A 68 -9.29 10.61 1.84
C PHE A 68 -8.10 9.67 2.08
N PRO A 69 -7.93 8.62 1.24
CA PRO A 69 -6.74 7.78 1.27
C PRO A 69 -5.47 8.56 0.91
N LYS A 70 -4.33 8.12 1.46
CA LYS A 70 -3.01 8.65 1.11
C LYS A 70 -2.37 7.84 -0.03
N GLU A 71 -1.38 8.43 -0.68
CA GLU A 71 -0.57 7.75 -1.70
C GLU A 71 0.26 6.63 -1.07
N PHE A 72 0.31 5.48 -1.73
CA PHE A 72 1.01 4.29 -1.26
C PHE A 72 2.28 4.04 -2.09
N CYS A 73 3.42 3.80 -1.43
CA CYS A 73 4.70 3.51 -2.08
C CYS A 73 5.16 2.06 -1.82
N ALA A 74 5.06 1.17 -2.81
CA ALA A 74 5.32 -0.27 -2.62
C ALA A 74 6.74 -0.65 -2.14
N ILE A 75 7.70 0.27 -2.29
CA ILE A 75 9.10 0.07 -1.88
C ILE A 75 9.37 0.59 -0.45
N GLN A 76 8.48 1.38 0.14
CA GLN A 76 8.70 2.09 1.40
C GLN A 76 7.69 1.69 2.49
N TRP A 77 7.69 0.42 2.89
CA TRP A 77 6.72 -0.13 3.85
C TRP A 77 6.64 0.60 5.19
N ILE A 78 7.77 1.04 5.74
CA ILE A 78 7.82 1.76 7.02
C ILE A 78 7.20 3.16 6.88
N GLU A 79 7.38 3.81 5.75
CA GLU A 79 6.81 5.13 5.51
C GLU A 79 5.31 5.05 5.21
N ASN A 80 4.80 3.88 4.78
CA ASN A 80 3.37 3.65 4.54
C ASN A 80 2.53 3.37 5.80
N VAL A 81 3.11 3.43 7.01
CA VAL A 81 2.34 3.16 8.25
C VAL A 81 1.16 4.12 8.35
N ASP A 82 1.36 5.41 8.08
CA ASP A 82 0.30 6.42 8.11
C ASP A 82 -0.73 6.23 6.98
N VAL A 83 -0.33 5.68 5.83
CA VAL A 83 -1.20 5.27 4.72
C VAL A 83 -2.12 4.13 5.15
N ALA A 84 -1.56 3.10 5.78
CA ALA A 84 -2.31 1.95 6.29
C ALA A 84 -3.27 2.38 7.42
N GLU A 85 -2.81 3.20 8.36
CA GLU A 85 -3.68 3.76 9.40
C GLU A 85 -4.81 4.61 8.82
N ARG A 86 -4.51 5.44 7.80
CA ARG A 86 -5.54 6.24 7.13
C ARG A 86 -6.57 5.32 6.48
N ALA A 87 -6.13 4.28 5.78
CA ALA A 87 -7.00 3.30 5.14
C ALA A 87 -7.91 2.60 6.15
N LEU A 88 -7.39 2.22 7.32
CA LEU A 88 -8.19 1.65 8.41
C LEU A 88 -9.23 2.65 8.94
N LYS A 89 -8.84 3.90 9.16
CA LYS A 89 -9.73 4.97 9.66
C LYS A 89 -10.90 5.27 8.73
N ILE A 90 -10.74 5.08 7.42
CA ILE A 90 -11.78 5.37 6.41
C ILE A 90 -12.45 4.09 5.85
N PHE A 91 -12.08 2.90 6.36
CA PHE A 91 -12.48 1.63 5.79
C PHE A 91 -14.00 1.46 5.70
N SER A 92 -14.72 1.82 6.76
CA SER A 92 -16.20 1.77 6.80
C SER A 92 -16.83 2.68 5.75
N ALA A 93 -16.36 3.93 5.66
CA ALA A 93 -16.84 4.91 4.67
C ALA A 93 -16.57 4.43 3.23
N VAL A 94 -15.37 3.89 2.95
CA VAL A 94 -15.05 3.32 1.63
C VAL A 94 -15.99 2.16 1.29
N ALA A 95 -16.29 1.28 2.26
CA ALA A 95 -17.22 0.18 2.06
C ALA A 95 -18.65 0.68 1.75
N GLU A 96 -19.11 1.73 2.42
CA GLU A 96 -20.40 2.37 2.15
C GLU A 96 -20.47 2.99 0.76
N PHE A 97 -19.44 3.75 0.37
CA PHE A 97 -19.33 4.35 -0.96
C PHE A 97 -19.37 3.29 -2.06
N VAL A 98 -18.61 2.20 -1.92
CA VAL A 98 -18.62 1.09 -2.89
C VAL A 98 -19.99 0.40 -2.94
N LYS A 99 -20.67 0.23 -1.80
CA LYS A 99 -22.04 -0.32 -1.78
C LYS A 99 -23.02 0.60 -2.52
N ALA A 100 -22.93 1.92 -2.33
CA ALA A 100 -23.75 2.89 -3.03
C ALA A 100 -23.50 2.85 -4.55
N ALA A 101 -22.24 2.86 -4.98
CA ALA A 101 -21.85 2.77 -6.39
C ALA A 101 -22.38 1.49 -7.07
N LYS A 102 -22.35 0.35 -6.36
CA LYS A 102 -22.92 -0.92 -6.86
C LYS A 102 -24.45 -0.87 -7.02
N LYS A 103 -25.15 -0.18 -6.12
CA LYS A 103 -26.62 -0.02 -6.21
C LYS A 103 -27.00 0.84 -7.40
N GLU A 104 -26.27 1.93 -7.65
CA GLU A 104 -26.50 2.79 -8.81
C GLU A 104 -26.26 2.04 -10.13
N LYS A 105 -25.18 1.25 -10.23
CA LYS A 105 -24.94 0.40 -11.40
C LYS A 105 -26.10 -0.55 -11.68
N LYS A 106 -26.69 -1.18 -10.65
CA LYS A 106 -27.83 -2.09 -10.81
C LYS A 106 -29.12 -1.39 -11.27
N LYS A 107 -29.28 -0.09 -11.03
CA LYS A 107 -30.44 0.67 -11.53
C LYS A 107 -30.32 1.03 -13.01
N LEU A 108 -29.09 1.10 -13.53
CA LEU A 108 -28.80 1.43 -14.93
C LEU A 108 -28.75 0.20 -15.86
N CYS A 109 -28.81 -1.01 -15.31
CA CYS A 109 -28.81 -2.28 -16.03
C CYS A 109 -30.19 -2.96 -15.90
#